data_AF-A0A848HKE9-F1
#
_entry.id   AF-A0A848HKE9-F1
#
_cell.length_a   1.000
_cell.length_b   1.000
_cell.length_c   1.000
_cell.angle_alpha   90.00
_cell.angle_beta   90.00
_cell.angle_gamma   90.00
#
_symmetry.space_group_name_H-M   'P 1'
#
loop_
_entity.id
_entity.type
_entity.pdbx_description
1 polymer ?
#
loop_
_entity_poly.entity_id
_entity_poly.type
_entity_poly.pdbx_seq_one_letter_code
_entity_poly.pdbx_strand_id
1 'polypeptide(L)'
;MSIARPVVAAVCIFALAACGKQDDAPRIAGGDARVGKKLVEQYQCGSCHAIPDVAAARGATGPNLEGFGRRSYIAGRFPNEAGALTRWLVDPPAMKPGTLMPGLGVSPDDARHMAAFLYTLR
;
A
#
# COMPACT_ATOMS: atom_id res chain seq x y z
N MET A 1 -13.30 -67.36 -26.36
CA MET A 1 -14.05 -66.13 -26.67
C MET A 1 -13.94 -65.21 -25.46
N SER A 2 -13.06 -64.23 -25.56
CA SER A 2 -12.76 -63.24 -24.51
C SER A 2 -13.88 -62.23 -24.36
N ILE A 3 -14.27 -61.88 -23.13
CA ILE A 3 -14.98 -60.63 -22.87
C ILE A 3 -14.30 -59.93 -21.69
N ALA A 4 -13.88 -58.70 -21.98
CA ALA A 4 -12.94 -57.88 -21.24
C ALA A 4 -13.54 -57.25 -19.97
N ARG A 5 -12.68 -57.00 -18.99
CA ARG A 5 -12.96 -56.25 -17.77
C ARG A 5 -13.00 -54.75 -18.11
N PRO A 6 -14.04 -53.97 -17.72
CA PRO A 6 -14.01 -52.54 -17.94
C PRO A 6 -13.09 -51.91 -16.90
N VAL A 7 -12.00 -51.31 -17.37
CA VAL A 7 -11.17 -50.39 -16.60
C VAL A 7 -12.00 -49.11 -16.45
N VAL A 8 -12.55 -48.88 -15.26
CA VAL A 8 -13.15 -47.58 -14.92
C VAL A 8 -12.01 -46.58 -14.82
N ALA A 9 -11.91 -45.73 -15.84
CA ALA A 9 -10.96 -44.64 -15.92
C ALA A 9 -11.20 -43.66 -14.75
N ALA A 10 -10.20 -43.52 -13.88
CA ALA A 10 -10.18 -42.49 -12.87
C ALA A 10 -10.12 -41.12 -13.55
N VAL A 11 -11.21 -40.36 -13.46
CA VAL A 11 -11.26 -38.96 -13.85
C VAL A 11 -10.49 -38.18 -12.79
N CYS A 12 -9.21 -37.93 -13.02
CA CYS A 12 -8.42 -36.98 -12.26
C CYS A 12 -8.92 -35.57 -12.58
N ILE A 13 -9.83 -35.07 -11.75
CA ILE A 13 -10.22 -33.66 -11.72
C ILE A 13 -8.98 -32.86 -11.31
N PHE A 14 -8.24 -32.35 -12.29
CA PHE A 14 -7.24 -31.31 -12.06
C PHE A 14 -7.98 -30.03 -11.68
N ALA A 15 -8.15 -29.82 -10.37
CA ALA A 15 -8.47 -28.51 -9.83
C ALA A 15 -7.28 -27.58 -10.12
N LEU A 16 -7.39 -26.80 -11.19
CA LEU A 16 -6.55 -25.62 -11.42
C LEU A 16 -6.84 -24.62 -10.30
N ALA A 17 -6.13 -24.77 -9.18
CA ALA A 17 -6.06 -23.76 -8.15
C ALA A 17 -5.49 -22.49 -8.80
N ALA A 18 -6.35 -21.49 -8.98
CA ALA A 18 -5.97 -20.17 -9.46
C ALA A 18 -5.00 -19.54 -8.45
N CYS A 19 -3.70 -19.58 -8.75
CA CYS A 19 -2.72 -18.69 -8.14
C CYS A 19 -2.95 -17.27 -8.64
N GLY A 20 -4.06 -16.65 -8.22
CA GLY A 20 -4.18 -15.20 -8.23
C GLY A 20 -3.27 -14.68 -7.14
N LYS A 21 -2.24 -13.91 -7.49
CA LYS A 21 -1.45 -13.14 -6.53
C LYS A 21 -2.43 -12.33 -5.69
N GLN A 22 -2.66 -12.75 -4.44
CA GLN A 22 -3.40 -11.93 -3.50
C GLN A 22 -2.54 -10.71 -3.26
N ASP A 23 -3.06 -9.58 -3.70
CA ASP A 23 -2.51 -8.28 -3.45
C ASP A 23 -2.70 -7.98 -1.95
N ASP A 24 -1.78 -8.47 -1.12
CA ASP A 24 -1.84 -8.40 0.36
C ASP A 24 -1.64 -6.99 0.93
N ALA A 25 -1.73 -5.95 0.10
CA ALA A 25 -1.60 -4.58 0.57
C ALA A 25 -2.74 -4.26 1.54
N PRO A 26 -2.45 -3.65 2.70
CA PRO A 26 -3.46 -3.30 3.67
C PRO A 26 -4.57 -2.43 3.05
N ARG A 27 -5.82 -2.86 3.20
CA ARG A 27 -6.99 -2.00 2.89
C ARG A 27 -7.22 -1.07 4.07
N ILE A 28 -7.28 0.25 3.80
CA ILE A 28 -7.68 1.24 4.80
C ILE A 28 -9.21 1.31 4.86
N ALA A 29 -9.80 0.91 5.98
CA ALA A 29 -11.24 1.09 6.18
C ALA A 29 -11.61 2.58 6.13
N GLY A 30 -12.62 2.91 5.30
CA GLY A 30 -13.06 4.29 5.07
C GLY A 30 -12.09 5.14 4.22
N GLY A 31 -10.98 4.58 3.73
CA GLY A 31 -10.06 5.30 2.85
C GLY A 31 -10.52 5.29 1.39
N ASP A 32 -10.35 6.42 0.70
CA ASP A 32 -10.55 6.59 -0.74
C ASP A 32 -9.23 7.06 -1.35
N ALA A 33 -8.60 6.21 -2.16
CA ALA A 33 -7.30 6.47 -2.78
C ALA A 33 -7.32 7.65 -3.76
N ARG A 34 -8.45 7.92 -4.43
CA ARG A 34 -8.58 9.06 -5.35
C ARG A 34 -8.62 10.37 -4.57
N VAL A 35 -9.30 10.39 -3.42
CA VAL A 35 -9.24 11.53 -2.48
C VAL A 35 -7.83 11.65 -1.91
N GLY A 36 -7.22 10.52 -1.51
CA GLY A 36 -5.86 10.46 -0.98
C GLY A 36 -4.82 11.08 -1.90
N LYS A 37 -4.86 10.77 -3.20
CA LYS A 37 -3.98 11.37 -4.19
C LYS A 37 -4.06 12.90 -4.20
N LYS A 38 -5.28 13.46 -4.20
CA LYS A 38 -5.50 14.91 -4.14
C LYS A 38 -4.97 15.52 -2.85
N LEU A 39 -5.15 14.83 -1.73
CA LEU A 39 -4.65 15.31 -0.45
C LEU A 39 -3.12 15.28 -0.39
N VAL A 40 -2.47 14.24 -0.93
CA VAL A 40 -1.00 14.18 -1.06
C VAL A 40 -0.46 15.35 -1.89
N GLU A 41 -1.19 15.77 -2.93
CA GLU A 41 -0.89 17.00 -3.68
C GLU A 41 -1.09 18.26 -2.81
N GLN A 42 -2.25 18.39 -2.16
CA GLN A 42 -2.63 19.58 -1.37
C GLN A 42 -1.69 19.83 -0.20
N TYR A 43 -1.34 18.79 0.56
CA TYR A 43 -0.41 18.84 1.69
C TYR A 43 1.07 18.90 1.25
N GLN A 44 1.34 19.08 -0.05
CA GLN A 44 2.67 19.29 -0.62
C GLN A 44 3.67 18.15 -0.32
N CYS A 45 3.20 16.90 -0.20
CA CYS A 45 4.10 15.77 0.05
C CYS A 45 5.17 15.62 -1.05
N GLY A 46 4.85 16.08 -2.27
CA GLY A 46 5.73 16.10 -3.42
C GLY A 46 6.93 17.06 -3.32
N SER A 47 6.96 17.98 -2.36
CA SER A 47 8.12 18.87 -2.13
C SER A 47 9.33 18.09 -1.61
N CYS A 48 9.10 17.00 -0.88
CA CYS A 48 10.14 16.16 -0.30
C CYS A 48 10.25 14.80 -0.99
N HIS A 49 9.14 14.25 -1.47
CA HIS A 49 9.09 12.90 -2.05
C HIS A 49 8.87 12.92 -3.56
N ALA A 50 9.53 12.01 -4.26
CA ALA A 50 9.09 11.57 -5.58
C ALA A 50 7.92 10.61 -5.41
N ILE A 51 6.80 10.89 -6.08
CA ILE A 51 5.56 10.12 -5.92
C ILE A 51 4.99 9.81 -7.31
N PRO A 52 4.91 8.53 -7.71
CA PRO A 52 4.29 8.15 -8.98
C PRO A 52 2.86 8.65 -9.08
N ASP A 53 2.45 8.98 -10.30
CA ASP A 53 1.12 9.50 -10.65
C ASP A 53 0.73 10.85 -10.04
N VAL A 54 1.54 11.45 -9.17
CA VAL A 54 1.29 12.77 -8.60
C VAL A 54 2.04 13.83 -9.41
N ALA A 55 1.30 14.77 -10.00
CA ALA A 55 1.90 15.80 -10.84
C ALA A 55 2.88 16.66 -10.03
N ALA A 56 4.04 16.97 -10.62
CA ALA A 56 5.12 17.76 -10.01
C ALA A 56 5.78 17.20 -8.73
N ALA A 57 5.36 16.05 -8.21
CA ALA A 57 6.00 15.41 -7.06
C ALA A 57 7.35 14.78 -7.44
N ARG A 58 8.41 15.58 -7.35
CA ARG A 58 9.79 15.23 -7.74
C ARG A 58 10.80 15.49 -6.62
N GLY A 59 10.34 15.61 -5.37
CA GLY A 59 11.20 15.85 -4.24
C GLY A 59 12.22 14.72 -4.03
N ALA A 60 13.41 15.07 -3.54
CA ALA A 60 14.49 14.13 -3.30
C ALA A 60 15.03 14.19 -1.85
N THR A 61 14.47 15.06 -1.00
CA THR A 61 14.85 15.17 0.41
C THR A 61 14.38 13.96 1.21
N GLY A 62 13.18 13.47 0.91
CA GLY A 62 12.65 12.21 1.41
C GLY A 62 12.90 11.07 0.42
N PRO A 63 12.74 9.80 0.85
CA PRO A 63 12.85 8.67 -0.04
C PRO A 63 11.77 8.73 -1.15
N ASN A 64 12.09 8.23 -2.34
CA ASN A 64 11.10 7.95 -3.38
C ASN A 64 9.99 7.05 -2.79
N LEU A 65 8.72 7.29 -3.13
CA LEU A 65 7.55 6.51 -2.66
C LEU A 65 7.06 5.47 -3.69
N GLU A 66 7.74 5.31 -4.81
CA GLU A 66 7.50 4.19 -5.72
C GLU A 66 7.59 2.85 -4.98
N GLY A 67 6.62 1.97 -5.26
CA GLY A 67 6.47 0.69 -4.57
C GLY A 67 6.24 0.76 -3.07
N PHE A 68 5.83 1.92 -2.53
CA PHE A 68 5.59 2.07 -1.10
C PHE A 68 4.62 1.01 -0.55
N GLY A 69 3.56 0.67 -1.30
CA GLY A 69 2.57 -0.32 -0.89
C GLY A 69 3.12 -1.74 -0.71
N ARG A 70 4.33 -2.03 -1.23
CA ARG A 70 5.04 -3.30 -1.04
C ARG A 70 6.11 -3.26 0.06
N ARG A 71 6.34 -2.11 0.70
CA ARG A 71 7.37 -1.97 1.73
C ARG A 71 6.91 -2.60 3.03
N SER A 72 7.83 -3.27 3.72
CA SER A 72 7.56 -3.85 5.04
C SER A 72 7.59 -2.81 6.16
N TYR A 73 8.26 -1.66 5.95
CA TYR A 73 8.47 -0.66 7.00
C TYR A 73 8.13 0.77 6.55
N ILE A 74 7.52 1.53 7.46
CA ILE A 74 7.33 2.98 7.41
C ILE A 74 8.53 3.64 8.08
N ALA A 75 9.08 4.67 7.43
CA ALA A 75 10.23 5.45 7.92
C ALA A 75 11.45 4.61 8.36
N GLY A 76 11.57 3.40 7.79
CA GLY A 76 12.60 2.41 8.12
C GLY A 76 12.53 1.86 9.56
N ARG A 77 11.42 2.05 10.28
CA ARG A 77 11.32 1.76 11.71
C ARG A 77 10.06 1.01 12.12
N PHE A 78 8.90 1.37 11.57
CA PHE A 78 7.62 0.82 12.02
C PHE A 78 7.09 -0.17 10.99
N PRO A 79 6.47 -1.30 11.39
CA PRO A 79 5.78 -2.18 10.44
C PRO A 79 4.78 -1.40 9.58
N ASN A 80 4.73 -1.70 8.28
CA ASN A 80 3.84 -1.01 7.35
C ASN A 80 2.41 -1.50 7.45
N GLU A 81 1.76 -1.12 8.56
CA GLU A 81 0.38 -1.43 8.87
C GLU A 81 -0.50 -0.19 8.74
N ALA A 82 -1.76 -0.38 8.37
CA ALA A 82 -2.75 0.68 8.18
C ALA A 82 -2.80 1.71 9.32
N GLY A 83 -2.86 1.22 10.57
CA GLY A 83 -2.90 2.08 11.76
C GLY A 83 -1.58 2.81 12.02
N ALA A 84 -0.44 2.18 11.73
CA ALA A 84 0.86 2.81 11.89
C ALA A 84 1.08 3.92 10.84
N LEU A 85 0.69 3.68 9.59
CA LEU A 85 0.82 4.65 8.50
C LEU A 85 -0.06 5.88 8.74
N THR A 86 -1.31 5.68 9.13
CA THR A 86 -2.21 6.80 9.42
C THR A 86 -1.68 7.66 10.57
N ARG A 87 -1.21 7.06 11.68
CA ARG A 87 -0.56 7.81 12.76
C ARG A 87 0.72 8.53 12.32
N TRP A 88 1.53 7.88 11.47
CA TRP A 88 2.75 8.48 10.94
C TRP A 88 2.46 9.74 10.12
N LEU A 89 1.41 9.71 9.29
CA LEU A 89 1.03 10.87 8.47
C LEU A 89 0.49 12.03 9.31
N VAL A 90 -0.15 11.75 10.45
CA VAL A 90 -0.68 12.78 11.37
C VAL A 90 0.43 13.48 12.14
N ASP A 91 1.34 12.72 12.78
CA ASP A 91 2.42 13.29 13.60
C ASP A 91 3.71 12.45 13.53
N PRO A 92 4.53 12.65 12.48
CA PRO A 92 5.80 11.95 12.34
C PRO A 92 6.79 12.23 13.49
N PRO A 93 7.01 13.49 13.96
CA PRO A 93 7.90 13.78 15.08
C PRO A 93 7.52 13.08 16.39
N ALA A 94 6.23 12.93 16.69
CA ALA A 94 5.80 12.18 17.87
C ALA A 94 6.11 10.68 17.77
N MET A 95 6.05 10.09 16.57
CA MET A 95 6.38 8.68 16.37
C MET A 95 7.89 8.43 16.31
N LYS A 96 8.65 9.27 15.59
CA LYS A 96 10.11 9.16 15.45
C LYS A 96 10.76 10.51 15.77
N PRO A 97 11.10 10.76 17.04
CA PRO A 97 11.83 11.97 17.44
C PRO A 97 13.10 12.15 16.59
N GLY A 98 13.31 13.37 16.09
CA GLY A 98 14.42 13.70 15.19
C GLY A 98 14.21 13.35 13.71
N THR A 99 13.03 12.88 13.30
CA THR A 99 12.70 12.76 11.87
C THR A 99 12.68 14.14 11.19
N LEU A 100 13.10 14.18 9.91
CA LEU A 100 13.03 15.39 9.09
C LEU A 100 11.64 15.62 8.49
N MET A 101 10.76 14.62 8.48
CA MET A 101 9.37 14.78 8.04
C MET A 101 8.60 15.59 9.10
N PRO A 102 8.13 16.81 8.79
CA PRO A 102 7.45 17.65 9.76
C PRO A 102 6.02 17.16 10.03
N GLY A 103 5.42 17.62 11.13
CA GLY A 103 3.97 17.55 11.30
C GLY A 103 3.29 18.53 10.34
N LEU A 104 2.57 18.02 9.36
CA LEU A 104 1.92 18.81 8.30
C LEU A 104 0.49 19.26 8.66
N GLY A 105 0.02 18.94 9.87
CA GLY A 105 -1.36 19.22 10.28
C GLY A 105 -2.40 18.32 9.61
N VAL A 106 -2.00 17.14 9.12
CA VAL A 106 -2.90 16.18 8.48
C VAL A 106 -3.92 15.69 9.49
N SER A 107 -5.19 15.82 9.15
CA SER A 107 -6.27 15.29 9.99
C SER A 107 -6.28 13.75 9.96
N PRO A 108 -6.79 13.07 11.01
CA PRO A 108 -6.91 11.62 10.99
C PRO A 108 -7.76 11.07 9.83
N ASP A 109 -8.71 11.86 9.32
CA ASP A 109 -9.54 11.47 8.18
C ASP A 109 -8.77 11.56 6.87
N ASP A 110 -8.09 12.68 6.64
CA ASP A 110 -7.21 12.86 5.48
C ASP A 110 -6.12 11.79 5.44
N ALA A 111 -5.52 11.48 6.59
CA ALA A 111 -4.50 10.45 6.71
C ALA A 111 -5.00 9.07 6.25
N ARG A 112 -6.29 8.73 6.46
CA ARG A 112 -6.88 7.48 5.97
C ARG A 112 -6.95 7.46 4.44
N HIS A 113 -7.42 8.55 3.83
CA HIS A 113 -7.46 8.68 2.38
C HIS A 113 -6.06 8.62 1.77
N MET A 114 -5.11 9.38 2.32
CA MET A 114 -3.70 9.37 1.89
C MET A 114 -3.08 7.99 2.02
N ALA A 115 -3.25 7.31 3.16
CA ALA A 115 -2.74 5.95 3.35
C ALA A 115 -3.33 4.97 2.32
N ALA A 116 -4.63 5.09 2.00
CA ALA A 116 -5.25 4.27 0.97
C ALA A 116 -4.59 4.48 -0.40
N PHE A 117 -4.25 5.72 -0.76
CA PHE A 117 -3.50 6.03 -1.97
C PHE A 117 -2.06 5.48 -1.92
N LEU A 118 -1.34 5.68 -0.82
CA LEU A 118 0.04 5.20 -0.72
C LEU A 118 0.15 3.67 -0.86
N TYR A 119 -0.86 2.92 -0.40
CA TYR A 119 -0.91 1.47 -0.61
C TYR A 119 -1.20 1.04 -2.06
N THR A 120 -1.68 1.93 -2.93
CA THR A 120 -1.81 1.63 -4.37
C THR A 120 -0.47 1.74 -5.10
N LEU A 121 0.55 2.35 -4.51
CA LEU A 121 1.87 2.53 -5.12
C LEU A 121 2.64 1.21 -5.12
N ARG A 122 2.65 0.53 -6.27
CA ARG A 122 3.32 -0.76 -6.49
C ARG A 122 4.43 -0.64 -7.53
#